data_AF-A0A0S8G9E1-F1
#
_entry.id   AF-A0A0S8G9E1-F1
#
_cell.length_a   1.000
_cell.length_b   1.000
_cell.length_c   1.000
_cell.angle_alpha   90.00
_cell.angle_beta   90.00
_cell.angle_gamma   90.00
#
_symmetry.space_group_name_H-M   'P 1'
#
loop_
_entity.id
_entity.type
_entity.pdbx_description
1 polymer ?
#
loop_
_entity_poly.entity_id
_entity_poly.type
_entity_poly.pdbx_seq_one_letter_code
_entity_poly.pdbx_strand_id
1 'polypeptide(L)'
;MPDRRGQIRLAAPAHQRGVALITAILIVAIVASVAAALSLGQQVWLRQMENINERAQANALRQAATSWAMAFLARDARESKTDHLGETWARQLPPLPAEGALITLSAEDAQGRFNLNGLVRNGQPSTPDIAIFQRLLRSEGLDVALVEPLIDWIDPDSEPRPGGAEDIDYLNLPSPYRAANQPLTSVDELRLIKGFTAEVIERLRPYVVVLPQPANINVNTALPAVLTALLGDAGAPAAQSILERRQREPFTEAGEFAKMLPAGAPAPQASYGVTSGYFLVTIGIQLGRTRYLSEALVLRPADGKRSVLVWQRRVWPTVIREEKSA
;
A
#
# COMPACT_ATOMS: atom_id res chain seq x y z
N MET A 1 70.58 53.75 -80.41
CA MET A 1 69.38 53.11 -81.01
C MET A 1 69.31 51.67 -80.48
N PRO A 2 68.12 51.17 -80.12
CA PRO A 2 67.78 50.57 -78.81
C PRO A 2 67.77 49.02 -78.88
N ASP A 3 67.53 48.23 -77.82
CA ASP A 3 66.16 47.80 -77.50
C ASP A 3 66.00 47.01 -76.18
N ARG A 4 64.88 47.32 -75.51
CA ARG A 4 64.01 46.54 -74.60
C ARG A 4 64.57 45.72 -73.44
N ARG A 5 64.47 46.37 -72.27
CA ARG A 5 64.16 45.76 -70.97
C ARG A 5 62.81 45.02 -71.05
N GLY A 6 62.82 43.71 -70.90
CA GLY A 6 61.64 42.92 -70.52
C GLY A 6 61.47 42.92 -69.00
N GLN A 7 60.55 43.72 -68.48
CA GLN A 7 60.13 43.64 -67.08
C GLN A 7 59.18 42.44 -66.90
N ILE A 8 59.66 41.38 -66.27
CA ILE A 8 58.80 40.32 -65.75
C ILE A 8 58.13 40.88 -64.49
N ARG A 9 56.86 41.27 -64.59
CA ARG A 9 56.01 41.55 -63.42
C ARG A 9 55.61 40.21 -62.81
N LEU A 10 56.25 39.82 -61.71
CA LEU A 10 55.74 38.78 -60.81
C LEU A 10 54.48 39.32 -60.12
N ALA A 11 53.33 38.73 -60.41
CA ALA A 11 52.10 39.02 -59.69
C ALA A 11 52.27 38.58 -58.22
N ALA A 12 52.07 39.51 -57.28
CA ALA A 12 52.03 39.20 -55.86
C ALA A 12 50.86 38.23 -55.57
N PRO A 13 51.03 37.20 -54.73
CA PRO A 13 49.98 36.26 -54.42
C PRO A 13 48.79 37.00 -53.78
N ALA A 14 47.60 36.77 -54.32
CA ALA A 14 46.35 37.34 -53.81
C ALA A 14 46.14 36.90 -52.35
N HIS A 15 46.01 37.89 -51.47
CA HIS A 15 45.84 37.70 -50.02
C HIS A 15 44.62 36.82 -49.70
N GLN A 16 44.86 35.69 -49.02
CA GLN A 16 43.87 34.78 -48.44
C GLN A 16 43.15 35.40 -47.22
N ARG A 17 42.45 36.52 -47.38
CA ARG A 17 41.75 37.20 -46.26
C ARG A 17 40.36 36.62 -45.93
N GLY A 18 39.77 35.80 -46.81
CA GLY A 18 38.45 35.17 -46.58
C GLY A 18 38.49 33.81 -45.89
N VAL A 19 39.48 32.97 -46.21
CA VAL A 19 39.56 31.58 -45.69
C VAL A 19 39.87 31.56 -44.20
N ALA A 20 40.79 32.41 -43.73
CA ALA A 20 41.15 32.50 -42.32
C ALA A 20 39.96 32.88 -41.41
N LEU A 21 39.07 33.76 -41.91
CA LEU A 21 37.87 34.16 -41.17
C LEU A 21 36.85 33.02 -41.11
N ILE A 22 36.63 32.30 -42.21
CA ILE A 22 35.74 31.14 -42.25
C ILE A 22 36.24 30.02 -41.34
N THR A 23 37.55 29.74 -41.35
CA THR A 23 38.14 28.73 -40.44
C THR A 23 38.06 29.17 -38.99
N ALA A 24 38.28 30.46 -38.68
CA ALA A 24 38.15 30.98 -37.32
C ALA A 24 36.69 30.88 -36.81
N ILE A 25 35.71 31.25 -37.63
CA ILE A 25 34.28 31.12 -37.30
C ILE A 25 33.90 29.65 -37.11
N LEU A 26 34.39 28.75 -37.96
CA LEU A 26 34.12 27.31 -37.84
C LEU A 26 34.70 26.73 -36.54
N ILE A 27 35.94 27.07 -36.20
CA ILE A 27 36.58 26.64 -34.95
C ILE A 27 35.78 27.16 -33.75
N VAL A 28 35.40 28.44 -33.75
CA VAL A 28 34.58 29.03 -32.68
C VAL A 28 33.21 28.34 -32.57
N ALA A 29 32.55 28.05 -33.69
CA ALA A 29 31.26 27.36 -33.69
C ALA A 29 31.36 25.93 -33.14
N ILE A 30 32.41 25.18 -33.47
CA ILE A 30 32.66 23.84 -32.94
C ILE A 30 32.94 23.91 -31.44
N VAL A 31 33.83 24.81 -31.01
CA VAL A 31 34.16 25.00 -29.59
C VAL A 31 32.93 25.39 -28.78
N ALA A 32 32.11 26.32 -29.30
CA ALA A 32 30.86 26.72 -28.66
C ALA A 32 29.85 25.56 -28.56
N SER A 33 29.75 24.74 -29.60
CA SER A 33 28.85 23.57 -29.61
C SER A 33 29.29 22.51 -28.59
N VAL A 34 30.58 22.22 -28.49
CA VAL A 34 31.14 21.29 -27.49
C VAL A 34 30.94 21.84 -26.08
N ALA A 35 31.22 23.13 -25.86
CA ALA A 35 31.00 23.77 -24.56
C ALA A 35 29.52 23.72 -24.14
N ALA A 36 28.60 23.98 -25.08
CA ALA A 36 27.15 23.88 -24.82
C ALA A 36 26.72 22.45 -24.47
N ALA A 37 27.22 21.44 -25.20
CA ALA A 37 26.93 20.04 -24.92
C ALA A 37 27.43 19.61 -23.52
N LEU A 38 28.65 20.02 -23.15
CA LEU A 38 29.21 19.76 -21.81
C LEU A 38 28.41 20.46 -20.71
N SER A 39 27.99 21.71 -20.93
CA SER A 39 27.19 22.47 -19.96
C SER A 39 25.83 21.83 -19.73
N LEU A 40 25.13 21.41 -20.79
CA LEU A 40 23.88 20.69 -20.69
C LEU A 40 24.06 19.34 -19.96
N GLY A 41 25.13 18.61 -20.28
CA GLY A 41 25.47 17.36 -19.58
C GLY A 41 25.71 17.57 -18.08
N GLN A 42 26.45 18.63 -17.71
CA GLN A 42 26.70 18.98 -16.31
C GLN A 42 25.41 19.32 -15.56
N GLN A 43 24.51 20.09 -16.17
CA GLN A 43 23.22 20.43 -15.55
C GLN A 43 22.34 19.19 -15.31
N VAL A 44 22.32 18.26 -16.26
CA VAL A 44 21.59 16.99 -16.10
C VAL A 44 22.20 16.16 -14.96
N TRP A 45 23.53 16.06 -14.90
CA TRP A 45 24.21 15.32 -13.85
C TRP A 45 23.95 15.89 -12.45
N LEU A 46 24.01 17.22 -12.29
CA LEU A 46 23.70 17.88 -11.01
C LEU A 46 22.27 17.57 -10.54
N ARG A 47 21.29 17.70 -11.44
CA ARG A 47 19.89 17.35 -11.12
C ARG A 47 19.73 15.87 -10.77
N GLN A 48 20.47 14.98 -11.41
CA GLN A 48 20.45 13.55 -11.07
C GLN A 48 21.03 13.30 -9.67
N MET A 49 22.14 13.94 -9.33
CA MET A 49 22.76 13.84 -8.01
C MET A 49 21.84 14.38 -6.91
N GLU A 50 21.17 15.50 -7.13
CA GLU A 50 20.15 16.05 -6.22
C GLU A 50 19.02 15.03 -5.99
N ASN A 51 18.47 14.45 -7.06
CA ASN A 51 17.41 13.44 -6.96
C ASN A 51 17.86 12.17 -6.23
N ILE A 52 19.10 11.74 -6.42
CA ILE A 52 19.66 10.56 -5.74
C ILE A 52 19.78 10.84 -4.23
N ASN A 53 20.33 11.99 -3.87
CA ASN A 53 20.47 12.39 -2.46
C ASN A 53 19.11 12.55 -1.78
N GLU A 54 18.15 13.21 -2.44
CA GLU A 54 16.81 13.40 -1.91
C GLU A 54 16.08 12.07 -1.68
N ARG A 55 16.20 11.13 -2.61
CA ARG A 55 15.64 9.77 -2.46
C ARG A 55 16.31 8.99 -1.33
N ALA A 56 17.63 9.11 -1.18
CA ALA A 56 18.36 8.48 -0.09
C ALA A 56 17.89 9.01 1.27
N GLN A 57 17.76 10.35 1.40
CA GLN A 57 17.25 11.00 2.61
C GLN A 57 15.80 10.59 2.91
N ALA A 58 14.91 10.63 1.92
CA ALA A 58 13.52 10.20 2.09
C ALA A 58 13.40 8.73 2.53
N ASN A 59 14.26 7.85 2.00
CA ASN A 59 14.30 6.44 2.42
C ASN A 59 14.82 6.26 3.85
N ALA A 60 15.85 7.03 4.25
CA ALA A 60 16.35 7.00 5.63
C ALA A 60 15.27 7.47 6.62
N LEU A 61 14.61 8.60 6.31
CA LEU A 61 13.50 9.13 7.10
C LEU A 61 12.32 8.15 7.17
N ARG A 62 12.01 7.45 6.07
CA ARG A 62 10.98 6.41 6.03
C ARG A 62 11.31 5.24 6.97
N GLN A 63 12.55 4.77 6.97
CA GLN A 63 12.98 3.69 7.87
C GLN A 63 12.95 4.12 9.33
N ALA A 64 13.37 5.36 9.62
CA ALA A 64 13.29 5.94 10.96
C ALA A 64 11.84 6.06 11.44
N ALA A 65 10.95 6.61 10.60
CA ALA A 65 9.52 6.74 10.89
C ALA A 65 8.85 5.37 11.11
N THR A 66 9.19 4.37 10.29
CA THR A 66 8.69 2.99 10.46
C THR A 66 9.15 2.40 11.79
N SER A 67 10.43 2.59 12.13
CA SER A 67 11.00 2.12 13.39
C SER A 67 10.36 2.80 14.60
N TRP A 68 10.08 4.10 14.49
CA TRP A 68 9.39 4.84 15.53
C TRP A 68 7.94 4.36 15.71
N ALA A 69 7.19 4.16 14.62
CA ALA A 69 5.85 3.59 14.68
C ALA A 69 5.84 2.19 15.33
N MET A 70 6.79 1.32 14.97
CA MET A 70 6.95 -0.01 15.57
C MET A 70 7.23 0.06 17.08
N ALA A 71 8.12 0.96 17.51
CA ALA A 71 8.47 1.14 18.92
C ALA A 71 7.30 1.72 19.73
N PHE A 72 6.56 2.64 19.13
CA PHE A 72 5.37 3.25 19.70
C PHE A 72 4.24 2.21 19.87
N LEU A 73 3.96 1.40 18.84
CA LEU A 73 3.03 0.27 18.94
C LEU A 73 3.48 -0.75 20.01
N ALA A 74 4.77 -1.11 20.06
CA ALA A 74 5.28 -2.02 21.09
C ALA A 74 5.14 -1.46 22.51
N ARG A 75 5.22 -0.14 22.69
CA ARG A 75 4.98 0.52 23.96
C ARG A 75 3.50 0.42 24.35
N ASP A 76 2.60 0.68 23.42
CA ASP A 76 1.17 0.57 23.62
C ASP A 76 0.76 -0.82 24.12
N ALA A 77 1.28 -1.90 23.52
CA ALA A 77 1.05 -3.27 24.00
C ALA A 77 1.54 -3.56 25.43
N ARG A 78 2.47 -2.76 25.98
CA ARG A 78 2.92 -2.89 27.38
C ARG A 78 2.08 -2.08 28.34
N GLU A 79 1.42 -1.03 27.85
CA GLU A 79 0.67 -0.06 28.64
C GLU A 79 -0.85 -0.33 28.60
N SER A 80 -1.33 -1.03 27.58
CA SER A 80 -2.73 -1.37 27.36
C SER A 80 -3.00 -2.88 27.35
N LYS A 81 -4.24 -3.26 27.64
CA LYS A 81 -4.72 -4.66 27.63
C LYS A 81 -5.71 -4.94 26.49
N THR A 82 -6.12 -3.91 25.77
CA THR A 82 -7.19 -3.93 24.76
C THR A 82 -6.83 -2.94 23.67
N ASP A 83 -7.21 -3.21 22.44
CA ASP A 83 -6.99 -2.28 21.33
C ASP A 83 -8.29 -1.60 20.92
N HIS A 84 -8.34 -0.27 20.95
CA HIS A 84 -9.53 0.51 20.60
C HIS A 84 -9.21 1.91 20.03
N LEU A 85 -10.18 2.51 19.35
CA LEU A 85 -10.01 3.80 18.63
C LEU A 85 -9.77 5.03 19.53
N GLY A 86 -9.81 4.85 20.87
CA GLY A 86 -9.56 5.93 21.84
C GLY A 86 -8.09 6.05 22.27
N GLU A 87 -7.29 5.04 21.94
CA GLU A 87 -5.88 4.96 22.31
C GLU A 87 -5.02 5.94 21.51
N THR A 88 -3.79 6.14 21.97
CA THR A 88 -2.89 7.11 21.36
C THR A 88 -2.50 6.71 19.93
N TRP A 89 -2.43 5.41 19.64
CA TRP A 89 -2.07 4.92 18.30
C TRP A 89 -3.11 5.21 17.23
N ALA A 90 -4.39 5.27 17.61
CA ALA A 90 -5.48 5.54 16.70
C ALA A 90 -5.64 7.04 16.40
N ARG A 91 -4.90 7.90 17.11
CA ARG A 91 -4.97 9.36 16.93
C ARG A 91 -4.02 9.81 15.83
N GLN A 92 -4.48 10.76 15.02
CA GLN A 92 -3.61 11.43 14.06
C GLN A 92 -2.61 12.31 14.80
N LEU A 93 -1.33 12.01 14.67
CA LEU A 93 -0.26 12.82 15.25
C LEU A 93 0.00 14.07 14.40
N PRO A 94 0.34 15.20 15.01
CA PRO A 94 0.75 16.38 14.25
C PRO A 94 2.02 16.07 13.43
N PRO A 95 2.22 16.72 12.26
CA PRO A 95 3.43 16.54 11.47
C PRO A 95 4.68 16.82 12.29
N LEU A 96 5.65 15.91 12.26
CA LEU A 96 6.90 16.01 12.99
C LEU A 96 8.02 16.55 12.09
N PRO A 97 8.68 17.64 12.47
CA PRO A 97 9.84 18.13 11.74
C PRO A 97 11.04 17.20 11.94
N ALA A 98 11.70 16.80 10.86
CA ALA A 98 12.92 16.01 10.88
C ALA A 98 13.80 16.36 9.66
N GLU A 99 14.98 16.95 9.91
CA GLU A 99 16.01 17.20 8.88
C GLU A 99 15.50 17.89 7.60
N GLY A 100 14.66 18.92 7.73
CA GLY A 100 14.07 19.64 6.59
C GLY A 100 12.88 18.93 5.94
N ALA A 101 12.42 17.82 6.53
CA ALA A 101 11.18 17.15 6.17
C ALA A 101 10.10 17.30 7.25
N LEU A 102 8.84 17.14 6.84
CA LEU A 102 7.70 16.91 7.73
C LEU A 102 7.24 15.46 7.60
N ILE A 103 7.19 14.75 8.71
CA ILE A 103 6.77 13.35 8.79
C ILE A 103 5.37 13.29 9.39
N THR A 104 4.46 12.60 8.71
CA THR A 104 3.11 12.28 9.19
C THR A 104 3.00 10.78 9.37
N LEU A 105 2.37 10.37 10.47
CA LEU A 105 2.21 8.97 10.84
C LEU A 105 0.79 8.74 11.34
N SER A 106 0.16 7.70 10.82
CA SER A 106 -1.10 7.16 11.33
C SER A 106 -0.98 5.64 11.42
N ALA A 107 -1.65 5.07 12.41
CA ALA A 107 -1.80 3.63 12.55
C ALA A 107 -3.29 3.28 12.56
N GLU A 108 -3.65 2.23 11.85
CA GLU A 108 -4.97 1.64 11.83
C GLU A 108 -4.86 0.18 12.28
N ASP A 109 -5.86 -0.29 13.01
CA ASP A 109 -5.94 -1.70 13.37
C ASP A 109 -6.37 -2.53 12.15
N ALA A 110 -5.47 -3.39 11.67
CA ALA A 110 -5.73 -4.25 10.53
C ALA A 110 -6.77 -5.34 10.86
N GLN A 111 -6.87 -5.74 12.12
CA GLN A 111 -7.84 -6.73 12.61
C GLN A 111 -9.24 -6.13 12.81
N GLY A 112 -9.43 -4.84 12.53
CA GLY A 112 -10.76 -4.25 12.33
C GLY A 112 -11.38 -4.60 10.97
N ARG A 113 -10.62 -5.22 10.07
CA ARG A 113 -11.04 -5.68 8.74
C ARG A 113 -11.14 -7.21 8.70
N PHE A 114 -11.87 -7.75 7.73
CA PHE A 114 -11.97 -9.19 7.52
C PHE A 114 -10.71 -9.73 6.83
N ASN A 115 -10.02 -10.69 7.45
CA ASN A 115 -8.84 -11.33 6.85
C ASN A 115 -9.27 -12.38 5.81
N LEU A 116 -8.96 -12.15 4.54
CA LEU A 116 -9.31 -13.07 3.45
C LEU A 116 -8.66 -14.45 3.61
N ASN A 117 -7.44 -14.51 4.14
CA ASN A 117 -6.76 -15.77 4.46
C ASN A 117 -7.46 -16.55 5.60
N GLY A 118 -8.46 -15.98 6.26
CA GLY A 118 -9.31 -16.67 7.23
C GLY A 118 -10.31 -17.64 6.59
N LEU A 119 -10.59 -17.52 5.28
CA LEU A 119 -11.51 -18.39 4.55
C LEU A 119 -11.04 -19.86 4.53
N VAL A 120 -9.73 -20.09 4.63
CA VAL A 120 -9.13 -21.43 4.71
C VAL A 120 -8.27 -21.51 5.98
N ARG A 121 -8.56 -22.48 6.83
CA ARG A 121 -7.79 -22.76 8.06
C ARG A 121 -7.29 -24.19 8.02
N ASN A 122 -5.99 -24.36 8.25
CA ASN A 122 -5.34 -25.68 8.19
C ASN A 122 -5.61 -26.43 6.87
N GLY A 123 -5.64 -25.71 5.75
CA GLY A 123 -5.92 -26.27 4.43
C GLY A 123 -7.37 -26.70 4.21
N GLN A 124 -8.31 -26.25 5.06
CA GLN A 124 -9.73 -26.58 4.94
C GLN A 124 -10.59 -25.31 5.00
N PRO A 125 -11.70 -25.25 4.26
CA PRO A 125 -12.61 -24.10 4.31
C PRO A 125 -13.19 -23.87 5.70
N SER A 126 -13.18 -22.61 6.14
CA SER A 126 -13.73 -22.19 7.42
C SER A 126 -15.17 -21.72 7.25
N THR A 127 -16.13 -22.61 7.53
CA THR A 127 -17.58 -22.30 7.52
C THR A 127 -17.94 -20.96 8.19
N PRO A 128 -17.44 -20.62 9.41
CA PRO A 128 -17.79 -19.34 10.02
C PRO A 128 -17.22 -18.12 9.30
N ASP A 129 -15.99 -18.20 8.78
CA ASP A 129 -15.36 -17.09 8.05
C ASP A 129 -16.00 -16.90 6.66
N ILE A 130 -16.36 -18.00 5.98
CA ILE A 130 -17.13 -17.99 4.72
C ILE A 130 -18.46 -17.27 4.91
N ALA A 131 -19.19 -17.58 5.99
CA ALA A 131 -20.46 -16.95 6.28
C ALA A 131 -20.34 -15.43 6.52
N ILE A 132 -19.23 -14.98 7.15
CA ILE A 132 -18.94 -13.54 7.31
C ILE A 132 -18.68 -12.91 5.96
N PHE A 133 -17.82 -13.51 5.13
CA PHE A 133 -17.46 -12.94 3.84
C PHE A 133 -18.65 -12.89 2.88
N GLN A 134 -19.51 -13.91 2.86
CA GLN A 134 -20.76 -13.88 2.09
C GLN A 134 -21.71 -12.76 2.54
N ARG A 135 -21.82 -12.51 3.86
CA ARG A 135 -22.62 -11.39 4.37
C ARG A 135 -22.02 -10.04 3.99
N LEU A 136 -20.69 -9.92 3.99
CA LEU A 136 -19.97 -8.73 3.55
C LEU A 136 -20.14 -8.47 2.04
N LEU A 137 -20.02 -9.51 1.20
CA LEU A 137 -20.32 -9.41 -0.23
C LEU A 137 -21.75 -8.91 -0.44
N ARG A 138 -22.72 -9.48 0.28
CA ARG A 138 -24.13 -9.07 0.19
C ARG A 138 -24.36 -7.63 0.65
N SER A 139 -23.72 -7.18 1.73
CA SER A 139 -23.86 -5.79 2.21
C SER A 139 -23.35 -4.78 1.18
N GLU A 140 -22.30 -5.16 0.46
CA GLU A 140 -21.77 -4.39 -0.65
C GLU A 140 -22.52 -4.65 -1.97
N GLY A 141 -23.60 -5.43 -2.01
CA GLY A 141 -24.32 -5.73 -3.25
C GLY A 141 -23.46 -6.44 -4.31
N LEU A 142 -22.52 -7.26 -3.87
CA LEU A 142 -21.66 -8.11 -4.68
C LEU A 142 -22.19 -9.55 -4.70
N ASP A 143 -21.82 -10.31 -5.73
CA ASP A 143 -22.22 -11.71 -5.86
C ASP A 143 -21.53 -12.57 -4.80
N VAL A 144 -22.33 -13.31 -4.03
CA VAL A 144 -21.83 -14.23 -2.99
C VAL A 144 -21.08 -15.42 -3.58
N ALA A 145 -21.30 -15.75 -4.86
CA ALA A 145 -20.58 -16.82 -5.55
C ALA A 145 -19.08 -16.53 -5.71
N LEU A 146 -18.64 -15.28 -5.53
CA LEU A 146 -17.22 -14.90 -5.53
C LEU A 146 -16.41 -15.57 -4.41
N VAL A 147 -17.07 -16.13 -3.39
CA VAL A 147 -16.38 -16.83 -2.31
C VAL A 147 -15.73 -18.13 -2.78
N GLU A 148 -16.35 -18.86 -3.69
CA GLU A 148 -15.87 -20.18 -4.13
C GLU A 148 -14.52 -20.10 -4.87
N PRO A 149 -14.34 -19.30 -5.94
CA PRO A 149 -13.05 -19.21 -6.62
C PRO A 149 -11.97 -18.59 -5.75
N LEU A 150 -12.34 -17.80 -4.73
CA LEU A 150 -11.38 -17.28 -3.76
C LEU A 150 -10.92 -18.37 -2.78
N ILE A 151 -11.78 -19.32 -2.41
CA ILE A 151 -11.36 -20.42 -1.56
C ILE A 151 -10.44 -21.37 -2.33
N ASP A 152 -10.81 -21.79 -3.54
CA ASP A 152 -9.97 -22.64 -4.41
C ASP A 152 -8.60 -21.99 -4.65
N TRP A 153 -8.55 -20.66 -4.82
CA TRP A 153 -7.27 -19.94 -4.95
C TRP A 153 -6.34 -20.09 -3.72
N ILE A 154 -6.91 -20.21 -2.52
CA ILE A 154 -6.17 -20.18 -1.24
C ILE A 154 -5.85 -21.59 -0.74
N ASP A 155 -6.74 -22.55 -0.95
CA ASP A 155 -6.58 -23.89 -0.42
C ASP A 155 -5.46 -24.66 -1.14
N PRO A 156 -4.87 -25.69 -0.51
CA PRO A 156 -3.67 -26.32 -1.03
C PRO A 156 -3.95 -27.41 -2.07
N ASP A 157 -5.21 -27.75 -2.33
CA ASP A 157 -5.54 -28.83 -3.27
C ASP A 157 -5.65 -28.29 -4.70
N SER A 158 -6.31 -29.01 -5.61
CA SER A 158 -6.49 -28.56 -7.00
C SER A 158 -7.84 -29.05 -7.55
N GLU A 159 -8.75 -29.39 -6.64
CA GLU A 159 -10.04 -29.97 -6.94
C GLU A 159 -11.09 -28.86 -6.93
N PRO A 160 -11.62 -28.46 -8.10
CA PRO A 160 -12.49 -27.30 -8.17
C PRO A 160 -13.80 -27.56 -7.45
N ARG A 161 -14.23 -26.58 -6.66
CA ARG A 161 -15.51 -26.64 -5.96
C ARG A 161 -16.67 -26.25 -6.86
N PRO A 162 -17.92 -26.57 -6.48
CA PRO A 162 -19.10 -26.06 -7.17
C PRO A 162 -19.08 -24.52 -7.23
N GLY A 163 -18.93 -23.95 -8.43
CA GLY A 163 -18.81 -22.50 -8.64
C GLY A 163 -17.41 -21.93 -8.44
N GLY A 164 -16.44 -22.77 -8.09
CA GLY A 164 -15.03 -22.43 -7.91
C GLY A 164 -14.24 -22.31 -9.22
N ALA A 165 -12.91 -22.29 -9.08
CA ALA A 165 -11.98 -22.17 -10.19
C ALA A 165 -10.57 -22.61 -9.79
N GLU A 166 -10.03 -23.54 -10.57
CA GLU A 166 -8.71 -24.14 -10.35
C GLU A 166 -7.80 -23.96 -11.58
N ASP A 167 -6.64 -24.61 -11.57
CA ASP A 167 -5.69 -24.63 -12.69
C ASP A 167 -6.34 -24.79 -14.07
N ILE A 168 -7.37 -25.64 -14.19
CA ILE A 168 -8.06 -25.85 -15.47
C ILE A 168 -8.76 -24.59 -15.98
N ASP A 169 -9.33 -23.77 -15.09
CA ASP A 169 -9.95 -22.49 -15.46
C ASP A 169 -8.87 -21.49 -15.89
N TYR A 170 -7.78 -21.37 -15.12
CA TYR A 170 -6.76 -20.35 -15.34
C TYR A 170 -5.82 -20.64 -16.52
N LEU A 171 -5.55 -21.92 -16.82
CA LEU A 171 -4.74 -22.32 -17.98
C LEU A 171 -5.48 -22.15 -19.31
N ASN A 172 -6.80 -21.98 -19.29
CA ASN A 172 -7.61 -21.71 -20.48
C ASN A 172 -7.72 -20.21 -20.83
N LEU A 173 -7.11 -19.33 -20.05
CA LEU A 173 -7.09 -17.90 -20.32
C LEU A 173 -6.11 -17.53 -21.45
N PRO A 174 -6.32 -16.39 -22.16
CA PRO A 174 -5.41 -15.94 -23.22
C PRO A 174 -3.95 -15.74 -22.76
N SER A 175 -3.77 -15.35 -21.50
CA SER A 175 -2.48 -15.33 -20.81
C SER A 175 -2.57 -16.33 -19.66
N PRO A 176 -2.17 -17.59 -19.87
CA PRO A 176 -2.40 -18.66 -18.91
C PRO A 176 -1.49 -18.53 -17.68
N TYR A 177 -2.04 -18.93 -16.53
CA TYR A 177 -1.33 -19.08 -15.25
C TYR A 177 -2.00 -20.20 -14.44
N ARG A 178 -1.46 -20.47 -13.25
CA ARG A 178 -1.98 -21.46 -12.31
C ARG A 178 -2.63 -20.78 -11.11
N ALA A 179 -3.56 -21.49 -10.47
CA ALA A 179 -4.02 -21.11 -9.15
C ALA A 179 -2.83 -21.07 -8.18
N ALA A 180 -2.89 -20.19 -7.18
CA ALA A 180 -1.76 -20.00 -6.27
C ALA A 180 -1.62 -21.15 -5.27
N ASN A 181 -2.75 -21.72 -4.86
CA ASN A 181 -2.93 -22.80 -3.90
C ASN A 181 -2.16 -22.54 -2.59
N GLN A 182 -2.23 -21.29 -2.17
CA GLN A 182 -1.54 -20.75 -1.01
C GLN A 182 -2.25 -19.49 -0.49
N PRO A 183 -2.03 -19.11 0.77
CA PRO A 183 -2.53 -17.86 1.31
C PRO A 183 -2.17 -16.66 0.42
N LEU A 184 -3.14 -15.74 0.26
CA LEU A 184 -2.94 -14.49 -0.46
C LEU A 184 -1.76 -13.73 0.15
N THR A 185 -1.04 -13.01 -0.72
CA THR A 185 0.05 -12.10 -0.33
C THR A 185 -0.39 -10.64 -0.30
N SER A 186 -1.46 -10.30 -1.02
CA SER A 186 -1.99 -8.96 -1.17
C SER A 186 -3.47 -8.99 -1.56
N VAL A 187 -4.24 -7.96 -1.18
CA VAL A 187 -5.60 -7.76 -1.70
C VAL A 187 -5.60 -7.56 -3.22
N ASP A 188 -4.53 -7.02 -3.79
CA ASP A 188 -4.43 -6.82 -5.25
C ASP A 188 -4.33 -8.14 -6.03
N GLU A 189 -3.98 -9.24 -5.37
CA GLU A 189 -3.95 -10.60 -5.95
C GLU A 189 -5.35 -11.09 -6.36
N LEU A 190 -6.41 -10.52 -5.76
CA LEU A 190 -7.79 -10.78 -6.18
C LEU A 190 -8.00 -10.54 -7.69
N ARG A 191 -7.22 -9.66 -8.34
CA ARG A 191 -7.31 -9.43 -9.81
C ARG A 191 -7.03 -10.68 -10.65
N LEU A 192 -6.39 -11.69 -10.07
CA LEU A 192 -6.07 -12.97 -10.72
C LEU A 192 -7.17 -14.01 -10.52
N ILE A 193 -8.18 -13.72 -9.71
CA ILE A 193 -9.21 -14.69 -9.34
C ILE A 193 -10.46 -14.47 -10.19
N LYS A 194 -11.05 -15.56 -10.66
CA LYS A 194 -12.27 -15.54 -11.47
C LYS A 194 -13.37 -14.71 -10.79
N GLY A 195 -13.92 -13.74 -11.52
CA GLY A 195 -15.02 -12.89 -11.06
C GLY A 195 -14.62 -11.60 -10.33
N PHE A 196 -13.37 -11.46 -9.88
CA PHE A 196 -12.92 -10.26 -9.17
C PHE A 196 -12.49 -9.15 -10.15
N THR A 197 -13.45 -8.35 -10.58
CA THR A 197 -13.20 -7.16 -11.39
C THR A 197 -12.56 -6.03 -10.56
N ALA A 198 -12.02 -5.02 -11.23
CA ALA A 198 -11.51 -3.82 -10.54
C ALA A 198 -12.59 -3.16 -9.67
N GLU A 199 -13.85 -3.13 -10.11
CA GLU A 199 -14.97 -2.58 -9.35
C GLU A 199 -15.24 -3.40 -8.08
N VAL A 200 -15.29 -4.74 -8.19
CA VAL A 200 -15.46 -5.64 -7.04
C VAL A 200 -14.38 -5.40 -6.00
N ILE A 201 -13.12 -5.33 -6.44
CA ILE A 201 -11.97 -5.14 -5.55
C ILE A 201 -12.02 -3.78 -4.88
N GLU A 202 -12.34 -2.71 -5.60
CA GLU A 202 -12.42 -1.37 -4.99
C GLU A 202 -13.57 -1.25 -3.99
N ARG A 203 -14.70 -1.96 -4.20
CA ARG A 203 -15.79 -2.01 -3.22
C ARG A 203 -15.43 -2.83 -1.98
N LEU A 204 -14.66 -3.91 -2.13
CA LEU A 204 -14.22 -4.74 -1.00
C LEU A 204 -13.05 -4.14 -0.20
N ARG A 205 -12.15 -3.40 -0.86
CA ARG A 205 -10.87 -2.91 -0.30
C ARG A 205 -10.98 -2.25 1.09
N PRO A 206 -12.03 -1.46 1.42
CA PRO A 206 -12.15 -0.88 2.76
C PRO A 206 -12.31 -1.95 3.86
N TYR A 207 -12.97 -3.06 3.56
CA TYR A 207 -13.47 -4.01 4.56
C TYR A 207 -12.60 -5.24 4.73
N VAL A 208 -11.66 -5.49 3.81
CA VAL A 208 -10.84 -6.70 3.79
C VAL A 208 -9.36 -6.39 4.00
N VAL A 209 -8.64 -7.39 4.49
CA VAL A 209 -7.19 -7.37 4.63
C VAL A 209 -6.62 -8.75 4.33
N VAL A 210 -5.33 -8.82 4.06
CA VAL A 210 -4.58 -10.06 3.93
C VAL A 210 -3.53 -10.09 5.04
N LEU A 211 -3.70 -11.01 6.00
CA LEU A 211 -2.76 -11.22 7.10
C LEU A 211 -2.06 -12.59 6.94
N PRO A 212 -0.77 -12.71 7.32
CA PRO A 212 0.00 -13.92 7.12
C PRO A 212 -0.42 -15.08 8.03
N GLN A 213 -1.14 -14.79 9.12
CA GLN A 213 -1.69 -15.81 10.02
C GLN A 213 -3.16 -15.49 10.31
N PRO A 214 -3.99 -16.52 10.63
CA PRO A 214 -5.32 -16.30 11.16
C PRO A 214 -5.25 -15.38 12.39
N ALA A 215 -6.17 -14.41 12.43
CA ALA A 215 -6.24 -13.43 13.50
C ALA A 215 -7.70 -13.17 13.87
N ASN A 216 -7.94 -12.78 15.12
CA ASN A 216 -9.27 -12.46 15.60
C ASN A 216 -9.74 -11.14 14.96
N ILE A 217 -11.04 -11.03 14.68
CA ILE A 217 -11.63 -9.71 14.39
C ILE A 217 -11.70 -8.93 15.72
N ASN A 218 -11.08 -7.75 15.77
CA ASN A 218 -11.15 -6.91 16.97
C ASN A 218 -12.47 -6.13 16.99
N VAL A 219 -13.36 -6.45 17.94
CA VAL A 219 -14.70 -5.86 18.02
C VAL A 219 -14.69 -4.37 18.39
N ASN A 220 -13.61 -3.89 19.02
CA ASN A 220 -13.45 -2.48 19.38
C ASN A 220 -13.12 -1.59 18.18
N THR A 221 -12.54 -2.16 17.12
CA THR A 221 -12.08 -1.42 15.92
C THR A 221 -12.75 -1.90 14.63
N ALA A 222 -13.47 -3.03 14.67
CA ALA A 222 -14.15 -3.62 13.52
C ALA A 222 -14.97 -2.58 12.75
N LEU A 223 -14.79 -2.50 11.44
CA LEU A 223 -15.59 -1.59 10.61
C LEU A 223 -17.08 -1.96 10.73
N PRO A 224 -18.01 -1.00 10.65
CA PRO A 224 -19.44 -1.27 10.83
C PRO A 224 -19.98 -2.43 9.97
N ALA A 225 -19.56 -2.52 8.70
CA ALA A 225 -19.95 -3.62 7.81
C ALA A 225 -19.36 -4.96 8.27
N VAL A 226 -18.08 -4.99 8.66
CA VAL A 226 -17.41 -6.20 9.17
C VAL A 226 -18.02 -6.66 10.49
N LEU A 227 -18.34 -5.73 11.39
CA LEU A 227 -19.01 -6.00 12.65
C LEU A 227 -20.41 -6.59 12.42
N THR A 228 -21.20 -5.99 11.52
CA THR A 228 -22.53 -6.49 11.16
C THR A 228 -22.45 -7.87 10.52
N ALA A 229 -21.47 -8.07 9.64
CA ALA A 229 -21.18 -9.38 9.05
C ALA A 229 -20.74 -10.41 10.11
N LEU A 230 -19.97 -10.02 11.13
CA LEU A 230 -19.60 -10.91 12.25
C LEU A 230 -20.83 -11.31 13.08
N LEU A 231 -21.71 -10.36 13.39
CA LEU A 231 -22.93 -10.57 14.19
C LEU A 231 -23.97 -11.45 13.49
N GLY A 232 -24.03 -11.39 12.16
CA GLY A 232 -25.04 -12.09 11.36
C GLY A 232 -26.46 -11.59 11.61
N ASP A 233 -27.44 -12.23 10.97
CA ASP A 233 -28.82 -11.75 10.96
C ASP A 233 -29.44 -11.73 12.37
N ALA A 234 -29.08 -12.70 13.22
CA ALA A 234 -29.55 -12.77 14.60
C ALA A 234 -28.97 -11.67 15.51
N GLY A 235 -27.75 -11.20 15.21
CA GLY A 235 -27.07 -10.15 15.98
C GLY A 235 -27.24 -8.74 15.40
N ALA A 236 -27.76 -8.61 14.17
CA ALA A 236 -27.94 -7.32 13.49
C ALA A 236 -28.70 -6.26 14.32
N PRO A 237 -29.76 -6.59 15.08
CA PRO A 237 -30.43 -5.61 15.94
C PRO A 237 -29.54 -4.98 17.01
N ALA A 238 -28.44 -5.64 17.40
CA ALA A 238 -27.49 -5.15 18.39
C ALA A 238 -26.31 -4.37 17.77
N ALA A 239 -26.15 -4.34 16.45
CA ALA A 239 -24.98 -3.75 15.80
C ALA A 239 -24.81 -2.26 16.16
N GLN A 240 -25.89 -1.48 16.08
CA GLN A 240 -25.85 -0.05 16.38
C GLN A 240 -25.53 0.24 17.85
N SER A 241 -26.13 -0.50 18.78
CA SER A 241 -25.88 -0.32 20.22
C SER A 241 -24.45 -0.72 20.60
N ILE A 242 -23.89 -1.74 19.95
CA ILE A 242 -22.48 -2.13 20.10
C ILE A 242 -21.54 -1.03 19.58
N LEU A 243 -21.82 -0.47 18.39
CA LEU A 243 -21.04 0.62 17.80
C LEU A 243 -21.03 1.88 18.68
N GLU A 244 -22.18 2.25 19.24
CA GLU A 244 -22.29 3.39 20.15
C GLU A 244 -21.62 3.13 21.49
N ARG A 245 -21.78 1.92 22.06
CA ARG A 245 -21.15 1.54 23.33
C ARG A 245 -19.64 1.64 23.22
N ARG A 246 -19.01 1.00 22.23
CA ARG A 246 -17.54 0.92 22.14
C ARG A 246 -16.85 2.28 21.95
N GLN A 247 -17.58 3.30 21.47
CA GLN A 247 -17.06 4.67 21.39
C GLN A 247 -16.92 5.32 22.77
N ARG A 248 -17.78 4.95 23.73
CA ARG A 248 -17.78 5.49 25.10
C ARG A 248 -17.03 4.59 26.06
N GLU A 249 -17.25 3.29 25.95
CA GLU A 249 -16.72 2.24 26.82
C GLU A 249 -16.32 1.04 25.94
N PRO A 250 -15.03 0.96 25.56
CA PRO A 250 -14.50 -0.19 24.82
C PRO A 250 -14.71 -1.50 25.60
N PHE A 251 -14.86 -2.60 24.86
CA PHE A 251 -14.94 -3.93 25.45
C PHE A 251 -13.57 -4.33 26.02
N THR A 252 -13.57 -4.81 27.26
CA THR A 252 -12.33 -5.28 27.90
C THR A 252 -12.09 -6.77 27.78
N GLU A 253 -13.13 -7.51 27.45
CA GLU A 253 -13.11 -8.95 27.22
C GLU A 253 -14.13 -9.34 26.12
N ALA A 254 -13.84 -10.44 25.42
CA ALA A 254 -14.76 -10.98 24.40
C ALA A 254 -16.13 -11.39 24.99
N GLY A 255 -16.18 -11.74 26.28
CA GLY A 255 -17.41 -12.12 26.97
C GLY A 255 -18.41 -10.96 27.13
N GLU A 256 -17.92 -9.74 27.34
CA GLU A 256 -18.76 -8.53 27.41
C GLU A 256 -19.45 -8.23 26.08
N PHE A 257 -18.76 -8.50 24.97
CA PHE A 257 -19.31 -8.35 23.63
C PHE A 257 -20.46 -9.34 23.40
N ALA A 258 -20.30 -10.60 23.80
CA ALA A 258 -21.34 -11.61 23.66
C ALA A 258 -22.62 -11.29 24.45
N LYS A 259 -22.50 -10.60 25.60
CA LYS A 259 -23.65 -10.17 26.43
C LYS A 259 -24.51 -9.09 25.78
N MET A 260 -24.01 -8.39 24.77
CA MET A 260 -24.76 -7.36 24.02
C MET A 260 -25.69 -7.96 22.96
N LEU A 261 -25.56 -9.26 22.67
CA LEU A 261 -26.39 -9.93 21.68
C LEU A 261 -27.85 -10.08 22.18
N PRO A 262 -28.84 -10.06 21.27
CA PRO A 262 -30.22 -10.33 21.65
C PRO A 262 -30.36 -11.69 22.36
N ALA A 263 -31.31 -11.79 23.30
CA ALA A 263 -31.56 -13.03 24.02
C ALA A 263 -31.85 -14.19 23.04
N GLY A 264 -31.10 -15.29 23.16
CA GLY A 264 -31.22 -16.44 22.26
C GLY A 264 -30.43 -16.35 20.95
N ALA A 265 -29.80 -15.21 20.65
CA ALA A 265 -28.89 -15.12 19.52
C ALA A 265 -27.58 -15.89 19.84
N PRO A 266 -27.10 -16.76 18.93
CA PRO A 266 -25.83 -17.45 19.14
C PRO A 266 -24.66 -16.45 19.08
N ALA A 267 -23.63 -16.69 19.90
CA ALA A 267 -22.38 -15.96 19.75
C ALA A 267 -21.76 -16.24 18.36
N PRO A 268 -21.03 -15.28 17.76
CA PRO A 268 -20.33 -15.52 16.52
C PRO A 268 -19.38 -16.72 16.64
N GLN A 269 -19.46 -17.64 15.68
CA GLN A 269 -18.59 -18.82 15.64
C GLN A 269 -17.18 -18.50 15.13
N ALA A 270 -17.01 -17.41 14.38
CA ALA A 270 -15.70 -16.94 13.95
C ALA A 270 -14.90 -16.38 15.13
N SER A 271 -13.57 -16.37 15.01
CA SER A 271 -12.71 -15.85 16.08
C SER A 271 -12.79 -14.32 16.16
N TYR A 272 -13.17 -13.80 17.32
CA TYR A 272 -13.19 -12.36 17.62
C TYR A 272 -12.54 -12.10 18.98
N GLY A 273 -12.13 -10.85 19.19
CA GLY A 273 -11.43 -10.45 20.41
C GLY A 273 -11.44 -8.94 20.61
N VAL A 274 -10.70 -8.49 21.61
CA VAL A 274 -10.57 -7.08 22.01
C VAL A 274 -9.14 -6.57 21.87
N THR A 275 -8.25 -7.38 21.29
CA THR A 275 -6.83 -7.09 21.08
C THR A 275 -6.42 -7.42 19.66
N SER A 276 -5.36 -6.75 19.22
CA SER A 276 -4.81 -6.82 17.87
C SER A 276 -3.29 -6.96 17.90
N GLY A 277 -2.79 -7.80 17.01
CA GLY A 277 -1.39 -7.96 16.69
C GLY A 277 -1.00 -7.34 15.34
N TYR A 278 -1.93 -6.96 14.48
CA TYR A 278 -1.61 -6.41 13.16
C TYR A 278 -2.10 -4.98 12.99
N PHE A 279 -1.20 -4.10 12.56
CA PHE A 279 -1.49 -2.68 12.34
C PHE A 279 -1.02 -2.23 10.96
N LEU A 280 -1.87 -1.49 10.25
CA LEU A 280 -1.51 -0.78 9.03
C LEU A 280 -0.97 0.59 9.42
N VAL A 281 0.28 0.87 9.08
CA VAL A 281 0.95 2.15 9.37
C VAL A 281 1.11 2.92 8.07
N THR A 282 0.54 4.11 8.01
CA THR A 282 0.74 5.05 6.90
C THR A 282 1.76 6.10 7.29
N ILE A 283 2.76 6.28 6.43
CA ILE A 283 3.89 7.18 6.62
C ILE A 283 3.94 8.15 5.45
N GLY A 284 3.70 9.43 5.72
CA GLY A 284 3.88 10.51 4.77
C GLY A 284 5.13 11.32 5.09
N ILE A 285 5.99 11.56 4.11
CA ILE A 285 7.19 12.39 4.23
C ILE A 285 7.10 13.49 3.19
N GLN A 286 7.13 14.74 3.64
CA GLN A 286 7.22 15.91 2.79
C GLN A 286 8.63 16.48 2.91
N LEU A 287 9.42 16.39 1.85
CA LEU A 287 10.78 16.90 1.76
C LEU A 287 10.82 17.96 0.65
N GLY A 288 10.87 19.24 1.03
CA GLY A 288 10.71 20.35 0.10
C GLY A 288 9.37 20.28 -0.66
N ARG A 289 9.43 20.05 -1.97
CA ARG A 289 8.25 19.90 -2.86
C ARG A 289 7.82 18.45 -3.08
N THR A 290 8.61 17.49 -2.64
CA THR A 290 8.37 16.07 -2.90
C THR A 290 7.62 15.44 -1.75
N ARG A 291 6.58 14.68 -2.08
CA ARG A 291 5.83 13.88 -1.12
C ARG A 291 6.07 12.39 -1.37
N TYR A 292 6.50 11.70 -0.33
CA TYR A 292 6.59 10.26 -0.28
C TYR A 292 5.49 9.74 0.62
N LEU A 293 4.73 8.77 0.14
CA LEU A 293 3.73 8.07 0.93
C LEU A 293 4.05 6.59 0.91
N SER A 294 4.03 5.95 2.07
CA SER A 294 4.18 4.52 2.20
C SER A 294 3.21 3.95 3.21
N GLU A 295 2.84 2.70 2.99
CA GLU A 295 2.02 1.90 3.87
C GLU A 295 2.85 0.69 4.30
N ALA A 296 2.70 0.29 5.56
CA ALA A 296 3.37 -0.86 6.14
C ALA A 296 2.38 -1.71 6.93
N LEU A 297 2.50 -3.03 6.86
CA LEU A 297 1.88 -3.93 7.81
C LEU A 297 2.90 -4.27 8.89
N VAL A 298 2.53 -4.01 10.14
CA VAL A 298 3.34 -4.26 11.33
C VAL A 298 2.68 -5.35 12.15
N LEU A 299 3.45 -6.38 12.49
CA LEU A 299 3.11 -7.37 13.50
C LEU A 299 3.64 -6.90 14.86
N ARG A 300 2.74 -6.64 15.80
CA ARG A 300 3.00 -6.29 17.19
C ARG A 300 2.72 -7.50 18.09
N PRO A 301 3.74 -8.14 18.68
CA PRO A 301 3.54 -9.21 19.65
C PRO A 301 2.76 -8.74 20.88
N ALA A 302 1.88 -9.60 21.40
CA ALA A 302 1.07 -9.30 22.58
C ALA A 302 1.89 -9.14 23.88
N ASP A 303 3.11 -9.71 23.92
CA ASP A 303 4.02 -9.56 25.05
C ASP A 303 4.79 -8.22 25.04
N GLY A 304 4.47 -7.32 24.10
CA GLY A 304 5.11 -6.02 23.97
C GLY A 304 6.59 -6.09 23.58
N LYS A 305 7.06 -7.25 23.08
CA LYS A 305 8.37 -7.35 22.43
C LYS A 305 8.42 -6.50 21.16
N ARG A 306 9.61 -6.43 20.57
CA ARG A 306 9.87 -5.65 19.36
C ARG A 306 8.89 -6.03 18.24
N SER A 307 8.10 -5.06 17.79
CA SER A 307 7.26 -5.20 16.60
C SER A 307 8.10 -5.51 15.36
N VAL A 308 7.51 -6.27 14.45
CA VAL A 308 8.13 -6.77 13.22
C VAL A 308 7.45 -6.15 12.02
N LEU A 309 8.24 -5.64 11.08
CA LEU A 309 7.74 -5.20 9.79
C LEU A 309 7.43 -6.43 8.92
N VAL A 310 6.16 -6.62 8.56
CA VAL A 310 5.73 -7.72 7.68
C VAL A 310 6.01 -7.35 6.22
N TRP A 311 5.53 -6.18 5.81
CA TRP A 311 5.82 -5.60 4.50
C TRP A 311 5.73 -4.09 4.55
N GLN A 312 6.34 -3.43 3.55
CA GLN A 312 6.21 -1.99 3.34
C GLN A 312 6.24 -1.68 1.86
N ARG A 313 5.29 -0.85 1.41
CA ARG A 313 5.16 -0.44 0.00
C ARG A 313 4.98 1.06 -0.13
N ARG A 314 5.38 1.58 -1.29
CA ARG A 314 5.08 2.97 -1.66
C ARG A 314 3.65 3.05 -2.17
N VAL A 315 2.92 4.07 -1.72
CA VAL A 315 1.57 4.37 -2.19
C VAL A 315 1.65 5.58 -3.12
N TRP A 316 0.97 5.52 -4.25
CA TRP A 316 0.88 6.63 -5.19
C TRP A 316 -0.37 7.48 -4.88
N PRO A 317 -0.28 8.83 -4.86
CA PRO A 317 -1.35 9.71 -4.40
C PRO A 317 -2.70 9.53 -5.10
N THR A 318 -2.73 8.96 -6.31
CA THR A 318 -3.96 8.70 -7.07
C THR A 318 -4.92 7.70 -6.40
N VAL A 319 -4.45 6.96 -5.38
CA VAL A 319 -5.23 5.92 -4.68
C VAL A 319 -5.94 6.44 -3.42
N ILE A 320 -5.60 7.65 -2.94
CA ILE A 320 -6.34 8.28 -1.83
C ILE A 320 -7.27 9.33 -2.44
N ARG A 321 -8.55 8.96 -2.66
CA ARG A 321 -9.59 9.98 -2.76
C ARG A 321 -9.60 10.73 -1.43
N GLU A 322 -9.41 12.03 -1.50
CA GLU A 322 -9.75 12.94 -0.41
C GLU A 322 -11.18 12.60 0.04
N GLU A 323 -11.32 12.05 1.24
CA GLU A 323 -12.59 12.11 1.95
C GLU A 323 -12.90 13.59 2.13
N LYS A 324 -13.80 14.09 1.28
CA LYS A 324 -14.39 15.40 1.45
C LYS A 324 -15.14 15.38 2.78
N SER A 325 -14.62 16.14 3.72
CA SER A 325 -15.40 16.78 4.76
C SER A 325 -16.55 17.56 4.12
N ALA A 326 -17.78 17.07 4.36
CA ALA A 326 -19.02 17.81 4.26
C ALA A 326 -19.98 17.27 5.33
#